data_AF-K7YXT3-F1
#
_entry.id   AF-K7YXT3-F1
#
_cell.length_a   1.000
_cell.length_b   1.000
_cell.length_c   1.000
_cell.angle_alpha   90.00
_cell.angle_beta   90.00
_cell.angle_gamma   90.00
#
_symmetry.space_group_name_H-M   'P 1'
#
loop_
_entity.id
_entity.type
_entity.pdbx_description
1 polymer ?
#
loop_
_entity_poly.entity_id
_entity_poly.type
_entity_poly.pdbx_seq_one_letter_code
_entity_poly.pdbx_strand_id
1 'polypeptide(L)'
;MPGFLILILFLFPFPSFADHLDLLIYRAPEPLNWQSPGRLVRSMTRNLSAKVSGKDYPHPISHVNIRLQCGREKPVYRGMTSIKSNGAYLWDFMVKGVSLDTMLINQTGRSYSEQEILTWLKPLTEKGYVRQLRLLLNSDQCARLRRYVDLYQSTGLINIYGGLRSDPLLGQGAGCSAFAVSFLRILGLESADLRKAWQRTLHMPLELLSVKYDRARISFLGYLRGKDRPWASPQEEHIVLRFWDPEKMFHWVGGAYREWDVRGHASPTKPLLPWSREVFENTVQYHFDNRRRLLTKEEVQNTSSKTCRNFQKCP
;
A
#
# COMPACT_ATOMS: atom_id res chain seq x y z
N MET A 1 6.83 -65.63 33.83
CA MET A 1 7.34 -64.24 33.84
C MET A 1 6.88 -63.55 32.57
N PRO A 2 5.79 -62.76 32.59
CA PRO A 2 5.42 -61.96 31.43
C PRO A 2 6.09 -60.58 31.52
N GLY A 3 6.88 -60.25 30.49
CA GLY A 3 7.55 -58.97 30.35
C GLY A 3 6.57 -57.86 29.98
N PHE A 4 6.58 -56.79 30.76
CA PHE A 4 5.86 -55.55 30.46
C PHE A 4 6.72 -54.70 29.51
N LEU A 5 6.31 -54.65 28.24
CA LEU A 5 6.87 -53.70 27.27
C LEU A 5 6.19 -52.34 27.50
N ILE A 6 6.88 -51.41 28.16
CA ILE A 6 6.43 -50.03 28.29
C ILE A 6 6.75 -49.32 26.97
N LEU A 7 5.71 -49.10 26.16
CA LEU A 7 5.80 -48.30 24.94
C LEU A 7 5.80 -46.81 25.34
N ILE A 8 6.99 -46.22 25.48
CA ILE A 8 7.14 -44.77 25.68
C ILE A 8 6.82 -44.07 24.36
N LEU A 9 5.58 -43.59 24.24
CA LEU A 9 5.17 -42.63 23.21
C LEU A 9 5.90 -41.31 23.48
N PHE A 10 7.03 -41.10 22.81
CA PHE A 10 7.64 -39.78 22.67
C PHE A 10 6.69 -38.88 21.89
N LEU A 11 5.85 -38.14 22.63
CA LEU A 11 5.14 -36.96 22.14
C LEU A 11 6.18 -35.88 21.84
N PHE A 12 6.89 -36.01 20.71
CA PHE A 12 7.60 -34.87 20.15
C PHE A 12 6.55 -33.80 19.84
N PRO A 13 6.63 -32.60 20.44
CA PRO A 13 5.75 -31.51 20.07
C PRO A 13 6.04 -31.21 18.61
N PHE A 14 5.17 -31.63 17.70
CA PHE A 14 5.25 -31.17 16.31
C PHE A 14 5.17 -29.65 16.38
N PRO A 15 6.19 -28.91 15.91
CA PRO A 15 6.08 -27.47 15.82
C PRO A 15 4.86 -27.18 14.95
N SER A 16 3.79 -26.68 15.57
CA SER A 16 2.61 -26.21 14.90
C SER A 16 3.02 -24.92 14.20
N PHE A 17 3.28 -25.01 12.90
CA PHE A 17 3.55 -23.84 12.08
C PHE A 17 2.21 -23.14 11.85
N ALA A 18 1.97 -22.08 12.61
CA ALA A 18 0.73 -21.31 12.50
C ALA A 18 0.73 -20.49 11.21
N ASP A 19 -0.35 -20.62 10.43
CA ASP A 19 -0.63 -19.77 9.28
C ASP A 19 -0.80 -18.33 9.74
N HIS A 20 -0.11 -17.38 9.10
CA HIS A 20 -0.25 -15.98 9.45
C HIS A 20 0.08 -15.01 8.32
N LEU A 21 -0.56 -13.84 8.38
CA LEU A 21 -0.20 -12.66 7.59
C LEU A 21 0.35 -11.59 8.52
N ASP A 22 1.57 -11.14 8.29
CA ASP A 22 2.15 -9.98 8.96
C ASP A 22 2.05 -8.76 8.03
N LEU A 23 1.46 -7.67 8.52
CA LEU A 23 1.68 -6.34 7.96
C LEU A 23 2.88 -5.71 8.67
N LEU A 24 3.95 -5.49 7.92
CA LEU A 24 5.18 -4.85 8.37
C LEU A 24 5.09 -3.36 8.04
N ILE A 25 4.75 -2.54 9.03
CA ILE A 25 4.43 -1.13 8.85
C ILE A 25 5.63 -0.29 9.27
N TYR A 26 6.17 0.47 8.32
CA TYR A 26 7.33 1.34 8.49
C TYR A 26 6.84 2.77 8.62
N ARG A 27 7.23 3.48 9.68
CA ARG A 27 7.01 4.94 9.77
C ARG A 27 8.14 5.71 9.10
N ALA A 28 7.85 6.90 8.61
CA ALA A 28 8.89 7.83 8.18
C ALA A 28 9.83 8.21 9.35
N PRO A 29 11.08 8.62 9.05
CA PRO A 29 12.04 9.09 10.05
C PRO A 29 11.45 10.21 10.91
N GLU A 30 11.06 11.31 10.28
CA GLU A 30 10.21 12.33 10.86
C GLU A 30 8.76 12.19 10.35
N PRO A 31 7.74 12.48 11.19
CA PRO A 31 6.35 12.42 10.76
C PRO A 31 6.04 13.36 9.59
N LEU A 32 5.23 12.91 8.64
CA LEU A 32 4.77 13.74 7.53
C LEU A 32 3.74 14.76 8.02
N ASN A 33 3.87 16.00 7.57
CA ASN A 33 2.98 17.09 7.96
C ASN A 33 1.88 17.31 6.93
N TRP A 34 0.74 16.69 7.20
CA TRP A 34 -0.45 16.75 6.34
C TRP A 34 -1.33 18.00 6.54
N GLN A 35 -0.87 19.07 7.19
CA GLN A 35 -1.71 20.27 7.42
C GLN A 35 -1.94 21.10 6.14
N SER A 36 -0.99 21.05 5.21
CA SER A 36 -1.04 21.78 3.93
C SER A 36 -0.11 21.10 2.92
N PRO A 37 -0.34 21.26 1.60
CA PRO A 37 0.53 20.79 0.52
C PRO A 37 2.03 21.04 0.74
N GLY A 38 2.42 22.27 1.07
CA GLY A 38 3.83 22.63 1.21
C GLY A 38 4.44 22.12 2.51
N ARG A 39 3.67 22.06 3.61
CA ARG A 39 4.13 21.36 4.83
C ARG A 39 4.39 19.88 4.55
N LEU A 40 3.55 19.22 3.76
CA LEU A 40 3.75 17.83 3.35
C LEU A 40 5.04 17.71 2.54
N VAL A 41 5.19 18.49 1.48
CA VAL A 41 6.39 18.50 0.64
C VAL A 41 7.65 18.75 1.47
N ARG A 42 7.66 19.77 2.33
CA ARG A 42 8.81 20.11 3.19
C ARG A 42 9.15 18.97 4.16
N SER A 43 8.15 18.36 4.81
CA SER A 43 8.37 17.23 5.71
C SER A 43 8.89 15.98 4.99
N MET A 44 8.34 15.67 3.80
CA MET A 44 8.83 14.60 2.94
C MET A 44 10.29 14.85 2.53
N THR A 45 10.62 16.08 2.10
CA THR A 45 11.98 16.41 1.65
C THR A 45 13.02 16.23 2.76
N ARG A 46 12.69 16.57 4.00
CA ARG A 46 13.59 16.34 5.16
C ARG A 46 13.93 14.87 5.37
N ASN A 47 13.02 13.96 5.02
CA ASN A 47 13.22 12.52 5.16
C ASN A 47 14.07 11.90 4.03
N LEU A 48 14.29 12.60 2.90
CA LEU A 48 14.97 12.01 1.73
C LEU A 48 16.44 11.64 1.99
N SER A 49 17.11 12.33 2.91
CA SER A 49 18.50 12.09 3.28
C SER A 49 18.66 11.42 4.64
N ALA A 50 17.57 10.91 5.22
CA ALA A 50 17.61 10.28 6.52
C ALA A 50 18.44 8.98 6.49
N LYS A 51 19.15 8.73 7.58
CA LYS A 51 19.96 7.51 7.77
C LYS A 51 19.57 6.83 9.06
N VAL A 52 19.59 5.50 9.05
CA VAL A 52 19.44 4.67 10.25
C VAL A 52 20.58 3.66 10.28
N SER A 53 21.31 3.64 11.41
CA SER A 53 22.50 2.79 11.58
C SER A 53 23.54 2.97 10.47
N GLY A 54 23.78 4.22 10.07
CA GLY A 54 24.78 4.59 9.05
C GLY A 54 24.36 4.32 7.60
N LYS A 55 23.19 3.71 7.36
CA LYS A 55 22.66 3.39 6.02
C LYS A 55 21.49 4.30 5.67
N ASP A 56 21.29 4.56 4.39
CA ASP A 56 20.16 5.35 3.90
C ASP A 56 18.83 4.69 4.26
N TYR A 57 17.87 5.52 4.70
CA TYR A 57 16.55 5.05 5.09
C TYR A 57 15.69 4.76 3.84
N PRO A 58 15.16 3.52 3.67
CA PRO A 58 14.51 3.12 2.42
C PRO A 58 13.11 3.70 2.20
N HIS A 59 12.47 4.27 3.24
CA HIS A 59 11.04 4.61 3.22
C HIS A 59 10.73 6.05 3.67
N PRO A 60 11.20 7.08 2.95
CA PRO A 60 11.11 8.49 3.39
C PRO A 60 9.66 9.00 3.63
N ILE A 61 8.65 8.29 3.12
CA ILE A 61 7.23 8.62 3.26
C ILE A 61 6.42 7.51 3.95
N SER A 62 7.06 6.72 4.82
CA SER A 62 6.48 5.51 5.42
C SER A 62 6.20 4.41 4.38
N HIS A 63 5.96 3.18 4.84
CA HIS A 63 5.74 2.05 3.95
C HIS A 63 4.97 0.91 4.61
N VAL A 64 4.39 0.01 3.82
CA VAL A 64 3.84 -1.25 4.32
C VAL A 64 4.28 -2.40 3.42
N ASN A 65 4.94 -3.39 4.01
CA ASN A 65 5.22 -4.68 3.40
C ASN A 65 4.31 -5.75 4.01
N ILE A 66 4.16 -6.88 3.33
CA ILE A 66 3.51 -8.07 3.86
C ILE A 66 4.50 -9.22 3.97
N ARG A 67 4.26 -10.10 4.95
CA ARG A 67 4.83 -11.44 5.01
C ARG A 67 3.70 -12.44 5.21
N LEU A 68 3.52 -13.36 4.27
CA LEU A 68 2.54 -14.45 4.35
C LEU A 68 3.26 -15.76 4.64
N GLN A 69 2.87 -16.46 5.70
CA GLN A 69 3.34 -17.79 6.07
C GLN A 69 2.17 -18.77 6.03
N CYS A 70 2.27 -19.81 5.19
CA CYS A 70 1.30 -20.91 5.13
C CYS A 70 2.00 -22.23 5.48
N GLY A 71 1.71 -22.79 6.66
CA GLY A 71 2.27 -24.02 7.17
C GLY A 71 3.80 -24.00 7.15
N ARG A 72 4.39 -25.02 6.52
CA ARG A 72 5.84 -25.17 6.37
C ARG A 72 6.40 -24.57 5.07
N GLU A 73 5.57 -23.91 4.25
CA GLU A 73 6.04 -23.30 3.01
C GLU A 73 7.02 -22.16 3.29
N LYS A 74 7.85 -21.82 2.29
CA LYS A 74 8.69 -20.64 2.37
C LYS A 74 7.80 -19.38 2.48
N PRO A 75 8.00 -18.51 3.48
CA PRO A 75 7.21 -17.30 3.61
C PRO A 75 7.36 -16.38 2.39
N VAL A 76 6.26 -15.73 2.02
CA VAL A 76 6.20 -14.79 0.91
C VAL A 76 6.30 -13.38 1.45
N TYR A 77 7.38 -12.68 1.12
CA TYR A 77 7.55 -11.25 1.38
C TYR A 77 7.23 -10.44 0.12
N ARG A 78 6.35 -9.44 0.25
CA ARG A 78 6.00 -8.52 -0.85
C ARG A 78 5.75 -7.11 -0.34
N GLY A 79 5.91 -6.13 -1.23
CA GLY A 79 5.57 -4.74 -0.96
C GLY A 79 5.71 -3.91 -2.21
N MET A 80 4.66 -3.14 -2.53
CA MET A 80 4.62 -2.36 -3.76
C MET A 80 5.48 -1.11 -3.65
N THR A 81 6.37 -0.92 -4.61
CA THR A 81 7.20 0.29 -4.73
C THR A 81 7.31 0.72 -6.19
N SER A 82 7.82 1.93 -6.44
CA SER A 82 8.15 2.37 -7.78
C SER A 82 9.57 1.94 -8.18
N ILE A 83 9.80 1.76 -9.49
CA ILE A 83 11.15 1.62 -10.03
C ILE A 83 11.90 2.97 -10.02
N LYS A 84 11.18 4.10 -9.96
CA LYS A 84 11.80 5.42 -9.93
C LYS A 84 12.57 5.61 -8.62
N SER A 85 13.79 6.13 -8.75
CA SER A 85 14.57 6.58 -7.59
C SER A 85 13.93 7.82 -6.95
N ASN A 86 14.25 8.06 -5.68
CA ASN A 86 13.84 9.27 -4.98
C ASN A 86 14.26 10.54 -5.75
N GLY A 87 15.44 10.53 -6.37
CA GLY A 87 15.93 11.62 -7.22
C GLY A 87 15.12 11.82 -8.49
N ALA A 88 14.61 10.77 -9.12
CA ALA A 88 13.74 10.87 -10.29
C ALA A 88 12.36 11.42 -9.93
N TYR A 89 11.81 11.07 -8.77
CA TYR A 89 10.59 11.69 -8.25
C TYR A 89 10.79 13.18 -7.95
N LEU A 90 11.90 13.51 -7.28
CA LEU A 90 12.25 14.89 -7.02
C LEU A 90 12.45 15.67 -8.33
N TRP A 91 13.06 15.07 -9.36
CA TRP A 91 13.21 15.67 -10.68
C TRP A 91 11.87 15.91 -11.40
N ASP A 92 10.96 14.94 -11.39
CA ASP A 92 9.62 15.12 -11.95
C ASP A 92 8.86 16.26 -11.23
N PHE A 93 9.03 16.36 -9.90
CA PHE A 93 8.43 17.40 -9.08
C PHE A 93 9.09 18.78 -9.25
N MET A 94 10.42 18.83 -9.43
CA MET A 94 11.21 20.06 -9.55
C MET A 94 11.21 20.65 -10.95
N VAL A 95 11.34 19.83 -11.99
CA VAL A 95 11.66 20.26 -13.35
C VAL A 95 10.48 20.08 -14.31
N LYS A 96 9.77 18.95 -14.22
CA LYS A 96 8.62 18.71 -15.11
C LYS A 96 7.34 19.40 -14.65
N GLY A 97 7.35 20.02 -13.47
CA GLY A 97 6.17 20.68 -12.90
C GLY A 97 5.04 19.69 -12.59
N VAL A 98 5.35 18.39 -12.48
CA VAL A 98 4.39 17.38 -12.03
C VAL A 98 4.30 17.55 -10.52
N SER A 99 3.34 18.35 -10.07
CA SER A 99 3.13 18.73 -8.67
C SER A 99 2.59 17.50 -7.90
N LEU A 100 1.51 17.67 -7.15
CA LEU A 100 0.86 16.60 -6.41
C LEU A 100 0.15 15.57 -7.30
N ASP A 101 0.22 15.69 -8.63
CA ASP A 101 -0.31 14.71 -9.58
C ASP A 101 0.29 13.32 -9.39
N THR A 102 1.54 13.25 -8.94
CA THR A 102 2.21 11.99 -8.58
C THR A 102 1.48 11.21 -7.48
N MET A 103 0.63 11.87 -6.70
CA MET A 103 -0.26 11.22 -5.72
C MET A 103 -1.49 10.57 -6.36
N LEU A 104 -1.84 10.93 -7.60
CA LEU A 104 -3.05 10.45 -8.29
C LEU A 104 -2.74 9.50 -9.43
N ILE A 105 -1.65 9.73 -10.16
CA ILE A 105 -1.28 8.91 -11.31
C ILE A 105 -0.54 7.65 -10.89
N ASN A 106 -0.76 6.60 -11.66
CA ASN A 106 0.05 5.39 -11.57
C ASN A 106 1.50 5.69 -11.95
N GLN A 107 2.39 4.75 -11.64
CA GLN A 107 3.81 4.75 -12.01
C GLN A 107 4.24 3.33 -12.38
N THR A 108 5.41 3.23 -13.02
CA THR A 108 6.06 1.92 -13.17
C THR A 108 6.43 1.38 -11.80
N GLY A 109 5.82 0.26 -11.43
CA GLY A 109 5.98 -0.39 -10.15
C GLY A 109 6.86 -1.63 -10.22
N ARG A 110 7.19 -2.13 -9.03
CA ARG A 110 7.74 -3.46 -8.77
C ARG A 110 7.37 -3.87 -7.35
N SER A 111 7.61 -5.14 -7.01
CA SER A 111 7.72 -5.55 -5.61
C SER A 111 9.13 -5.31 -5.10
N TYR A 112 9.27 -4.99 -3.81
CA TYR A 112 10.50 -5.33 -3.09
C TYR A 112 10.72 -6.84 -3.11
N SER A 113 11.97 -7.25 -3.25
CA SER A 113 12.40 -8.63 -3.04
C SER A 113 12.42 -8.97 -1.54
N GLU A 114 12.40 -10.26 -1.24
CA GLU A 114 12.56 -10.76 0.14
C GLU A 114 13.87 -10.27 0.76
N GLN A 115 14.98 -10.36 0.02
CA GLN A 115 16.30 -9.94 0.52
C GLN A 115 16.34 -8.45 0.85
N GLU A 116 15.74 -7.60 0.00
CA GLU A 116 15.58 -6.17 0.26
C GLU A 116 14.86 -5.94 1.59
N ILE A 117 13.67 -6.53 1.76
CA ILE A 117 12.85 -6.37 2.97
C ILE A 117 13.63 -6.84 4.21
N LEU A 118 14.23 -8.02 4.16
CA LEU A 118 14.96 -8.59 5.30
C LEU A 118 16.20 -7.79 5.69
N THR A 119 16.86 -7.14 4.72
CA THR A 119 18.04 -6.30 4.97
C THR A 119 17.70 -5.10 5.88
N TRP A 120 16.49 -4.54 5.74
CA TRP A 120 16.07 -3.38 6.54
C TRP A 120 15.25 -3.77 7.76
N LEU A 121 14.50 -4.87 7.70
CA LEU A 121 13.51 -5.22 8.71
C LEU A 121 14.10 -5.26 10.11
N LYS A 122 15.19 -6.02 10.33
CA LYS A 122 15.82 -6.15 11.64
C LYS A 122 16.31 -4.80 12.21
N PRO A 123 17.22 -4.05 11.54
CA PRO A 123 17.73 -2.81 12.11
C PRO A 123 16.63 -1.75 12.30
N LEU A 124 15.62 -1.70 11.43
CA LEU A 124 14.52 -0.76 11.58
C LEU A 124 13.55 -1.15 12.70
N THR A 125 13.34 -2.45 12.95
CA THR A 125 12.56 -2.94 14.09
C THR A 125 13.24 -2.61 15.41
N GLU A 126 14.54 -2.90 15.53
CA GLU A 126 15.35 -2.60 16.73
C GLU A 126 15.37 -1.11 17.07
N LYS A 127 15.24 -0.25 16.06
CA LYS A 127 15.19 1.21 16.22
C LYS A 127 13.76 1.76 16.36
N GLY A 128 12.75 0.91 16.39
CA GLY A 128 11.35 1.31 16.57
C GLY A 128 10.71 1.98 15.35
N TYR A 129 11.30 1.83 14.15
CA TYR A 129 10.73 2.32 12.89
C TYR A 129 9.76 1.34 12.25
N VAL A 130 9.71 0.08 12.70
CA VAL A 130 8.78 -0.94 12.22
C VAL A 130 7.86 -1.37 13.34
N ARG A 131 6.58 -1.51 12.99
CA ARG A 131 5.58 -2.19 13.81
C ARG A 131 4.95 -3.32 13.01
N GLN A 132 4.61 -4.39 13.70
CA GLN A 132 4.02 -5.56 13.10
C GLN A 132 2.59 -5.75 13.56
N LEU A 133 1.67 -5.92 12.60
CA LEU A 133 0.34 -6.46 12.85
C LEU A 133 0.28 -7.89 12.30
N ARG A 134 0.18 -8.88 13.18
CA ARG A 134 0.01 -10.29 12.80
C ARG A 134 -1.45 -10.68 12.82
N LEU A 135 -1.92 -11.25 11.73
CA LEU A 135 -3.20 -11.94 11.63
C LEU A 135 -2.95 -13.44 11.72
N LEU A 136 -3.55 -14.11 12.70
CA LEU A 136 -3.54 -15.57 12.76
C LEU A 136 -4.61 -16.10 11.82
N LEU A 137 -4.20 -16.98 10.91
CA LEU A 137 -5.04 -17.50 9.84
C LEU A 137 -5.34 -18.98 10.07
N ASN A 138 -6.45 -19.43 9.50
CA ASN A 138 -6.64 -20.86 9.22
C ASN A 138 -6.11 -21.17 7.81
N SER A 139 -6.04 -22.46 7.46
CA SER A 139 -5.43 -22.89 6.20
C SER A 139 -6.21 -22.43 4.97
N ASP A 140 -7.54 -22.32 5.05
CA ASP A 140 -8.36 -21.80 3.94
C ASP A 140 -8.11 -20.31 3.68
N GLN A 141 -8.00 -19.52 4.76
CA GLN A 141 -7.66 -18.11 4.68
C GLN A 141 -6.26 -17.93 4.10
N CYS A 142 -5.28 -18.74 4.54
CA CYS A 142 -3.92 -18.69 4.01
C CYS A 142 -3.87 -19.05 2.51
N ALA A 143 -4.53 -20.14 2.12
CA ALA A 143 -4.64 -20.56 0.73
C ALA A 143 -5.33 -19.49 -0.14
N ARG A 144 -6.35 -18.81 0.39
CA ARG A 144 -7.03 -17.70 -0.29
C ARG A 144 -6.09 -16.51 -0.52
N LEU A 145 -5.31 -16.13 0.48
CA LEU A 145 -4.30 -15.07 0.34
C LEU A 145 -3.19 -15.47 -0.63
N ARG A 146 -2.78 -16.75 -0.63
CA ARG A 146 -1.79 -17.26 -1.58
C ARG A 146 -2.27 -17.12 -3.03
N ARG A 147 -3.50 -17.54 -3.32
CA ARG A 147 -4.12 -17.33 -4.64
C ARG A 147 -4.19 -15.86 -5.03
N TYR A 148 -4.40 -14.96 -4.07
CA TYR A 148 -4.37 -13.52 -4.33
C TYR A 148 -2.97 -13.02 -4.71
N VAL A 149 -1.91 -13.49 -4.02
CA VAL A 149 -0.52 -13.19 -4.43
C VAL A 149 -0.26 -13.67 -5.86
N ASP A 150 -0.62 -14.91 -6.17
CA ASP A 150 -0.37 -15.50 -7.49
C ASP A 150 -1.10 -14.73 -8.60
N LEU A 151 -2.37 -14.37 -8.37
CA LEU A 151 -3.16 -13.52 -9.26
C LEU A 151 -2.49 -12.16 -9.47
N TYR A 152 -2.03 -11.51 -8.41
CA TYR A 152 -1.38 -10.19 -8.47
C TYR A 152 -0.09 -10.24 -9.30
N GLN A 153 0.63 -11.37 -9.24
CA GLN A 153 1.83 -11.58 -10.05
C GLN A 153 1.48 -11.93 -11.51
N SER A 154 0.58 -12.89 -11.74
CA SER A 154 0.28 -13.42 -13.07
C SER A 154 -0.41 -12.39 -13.98
N THR A 155 -1.14 -11.44 -13.41
CA THR A 155 -1.81 -10.37 -14.17
C THR A 155 -0.90 -9.17 -14.46
N GLY A 156 0.31 -9.14 -13.91
CA GLY A 156 1.23 -8.01 -14.09
C GLY A 156 0.91 -6.78 -13.23
N LEU A 157 -0.06 -6.86 -12.31
CA LEU A 157 -0.38 -5.79 -11.35
C LEU A 157 0.84 -5.33 -10.52
N ILE A 158 1.78 -6.25 -10.28
CA ILE A 158 3.06 -5.96 -9.62
C ILE A 158 3.88 -4.87 -10.33
N ASN A 159 3.62 -4.62 -11.61
CA ASN A 159 4.33 -3.63 -12.43
C ASN A 159 3.64 -2.25 -12.43
N ILE A 160 2.55 -2.08 -11.66
CA ILE A 160 1.78 -0.84 -11.57
C ILE A 160 1.81 -0.35 -10.12
N TYR A 161 2.67 0.62 -9.83
CA TYR A 161 2.64 1.34 -8.55
C TYR A 161 1.53 2.38 -8.62
N GLY A 162 0.41 2.08 -7.98
CA GLY A 162 -0.80 2.86 -8.08
C GLY A 162 -0.71 4.22 -7.37
N GLY A 163 -1.40 5.22 -7.90
CA GLY A 163 -1.67 6.44 -7.16
C GLY A 163 -2.46 6.15 -5.87
N LEU A 164 -2.59 7.13 -4.99
CA LEU A 164 -3.24 6.98 -3.68
C LEU A 164 -4.73 6.61 -3.76
N ARG A 165 -5.36 6.74 -4.93
CA ARG A 165 -6.75 6.31 -5.20
C ARG A 165 -6.89 4.91 -5.77
N SER A 166 -5.80 4.32 -6.25
CA SER A 166 -5.85 3.07 -6.99
C SER A 166 -6.33 1.93 -6.09
N ASP A 167 -7.28 1.16 -6.59
CA ASP A 167 -7.77 -0.05 -5.95
C ASP A 167 -7.22 -1.30 -6.67
N PRO A 168 -6.36 -2.10 -6.00
CA PRO A 168 -5.81 -3.31 -6.60
C PRO A 168 -6.86 -4.39 -6.90
N LEU A 169 -7.98 -4.41 -6.16
CA LEU A 169 -9.05 -5.37 -6.41
C LEU A 169 -9.88 -5.00 -7.65
N LEU A 170 -9.70 -3.77 -8.16
CA LEU A 170 -10.27 -3.29 -9.41
C LEU A 170 -9.23 -3.26 -10.55
N GLY A 171 -8.06 -3.88 -10.38
CA GLY A 171 -7.05 -3.95 -11.45
C GLY A 171 -6.26 -2.65 -11.68
N GLN A 172 -6.31 -1.68 -10.76
CA GLN A 172 -5.76 -0.33 -10.99
C GLN A 172 -4.28 -0.17 -10.61
N GLY A 173 -3.65 -1.25 -10.11
CA GLY A 173 -2.41 -1.18 -9.35
C GLY A 173 -2.64 -0.77 -7.89
N ALA A 174 -1.56 -0.62 -7.13
CA ALA A 174 -1.64 -0.15 -5.75
C ALA A 174 -0.36 0.53 -5.28
N GLY A 175 -0.54 1.51 -4.38
CA GLY A 175 0.51 1.93 -3.45
C GLY A 175 0.72 0.89 -2.34
N CYS A 176 1.77 1.04 -1.55
CA CYS A 176 2.16 0.06 -0.53
C CYS A 176 1.06 -0.29 0.49
N SER A 177 0.39 0.72 1.06
CA SER A 177 -0.69 0.53 2.03
C SER A 177 -1.96 -0.05 1.40
N ALA A 178 -2.36 0.41 0.21
CA ALA A 178 -3.51 -0.14 -0.50
C ALA A 178 -3.30 -1.61 -0.88
N PHE A 179 -2.08 -1.99 -1.25
CA PHE A 179 -1.68 -3.37 -1.47
C PHE A 179 -1.76 -4.20 -0.19
N ALA A 180 -1.26 -3.70 0.95
CA ALA A 180 -1.36 -4.42 2.22
C ALA A 180 -2.82 -4.59 2.68
N VAL A 181 -3.64 -3.55 2.55
CA VAL A 181 -5.05 -3.56 2.96
C VAL A 181 -5.91 -4.45 2.06
N SER A 182 -5.53 -4.67 0.79
CA SER A 182 -6.29 -5.58 -0.06
C SER A 182 -6.31 -7.01 0.48
N PHE A 183 -5.29 -7.47 1.23
CA PHE A 183 -5.32 -8.76 1.92
C PHE A 183 -6.43 -8.82 2.97
N LEU A 184 -6.61 -7.75 3.76
CA LEU A 184 -7.72 -7.65 4.72
C LEU A 184 -9.07 -7.68 4.00
N ARG A 185 -9.18 -7.02 2.85
CA ARG A 185 -10.39 -6.99 2.03
C ARG A 185 -10.73 -8.37 1.46
N ILE A 186 -9.72 -9.10 0.98
CA ILE A 186 -9.87 -10.47 0.49
C ILE A 186 -10.38 -11.41 1.59
N LEU A 187 -10.01 -11.16 2.85
CA LEU A 187 -10.50 -11.88 4.03
C LEU A 187 -11.81 -11.32 4.60
N GLY A 188 -12.36 -10.23 4.06
CA GLY A 188 -13.57 -9.60 4.57
C GLY A 188 -13.41 -8.98 5.96
N LEU A 189 -12.19 -8.55 6.29
CA LEU A 189 -11.83 -7.95 7.58
C LEU A 189 -11.84 -6.41 7.56
N GLU A 190 -12.04 -5.78 6.39
CA GLU A 190 -12.16 -4.32 6.30
C GLU A 190 -13.45 -3.86 7.02
N SER A 191 -13.30 -3.11 8.11
CA SER A 191 -14.40 -2.54 8.88
C SER A 191 -14.47 -1.00 8.77
N ALA A 192 -15.59 -0.41 9.20
CA ALA A 192 -15.70 1.04 9.31
C ALA A 192 -14.68 1.64 10.30
N ASP A 193 -14.41 0.93 11.40
CA ASP A 193 -13.45 1.37 12.41
C ASP A 193 -12.01 1.35 11.88
N LEU A 194 -11.63 0.30 11.14
CA LEU A 194 -10.33 0.25 10.47
C LEU A 194 -10.19 1.35 9.44
N ARG A 195 -11.24 1.62 8.64
CA ARG A 195 -11.23 2.76 7.70
C ARG A 195 -11.01 4.08 8.44
N LYS A 196 -11.74 4.35 9.52
CA LYS A 196 -11.60 5.57 10.32
C LYS A 196 -10.19 5.69 10.92
N ALA A 197 -9.66 4.59 11.42
CA ALA A 197 -8.36 4.53 12.05
C ALA A 197 -7.22 4.71 11.03
N TRP A 198 -7.28 4.06 9.86
CA TRP A 198 -6.15 3.93 8.94
C TRP A 198 -6.21 4.88 7.74
N GLN A 199 -7.39 5.36 7.35
CA GLN A 199 -7.50 6.24 6.18
C GLN A 199 -7.28 7.70 6.54
N ARG A 200 -6.70 8.43 5.58
CA ARG A 200 -6.69 9.89 5.56
C ARG A 200 -7.60 10.38 4.44
N THR A 201 -8.27 11.49 4.69
CA THR A 201 -9.03 12.24 3.69
C THR A 201 -8.40 13.62 3.52
N LEU A 202 -8.13 14.00 2.27
CA LEU A 202 -7.66 15.33 1.90
C LEU A 202 -8.59 15.93 0.85
N HIS A 203 -8.86 17.23 0.97
CA HIS A 203 -9.51 18.02 -0.07
C HIS A 203 -8.42 18.70 -0.88
N MET A 204 -7.98 18.06 -1.95
CA MET A 204 -6.88 18.54 -2.77
C MET A 204 -7.42 19.60 -3.75
N PRO A 205 -6.99 20.88 -3.65
CA PRO A 205 -7.44 21.92 -4.57
C PRO A 205 -7.06 21.59 -6.00
N LEU A 206 -7.96 21.83 -6.95
CA LEU A 206 -7.72 21.51 -8.37
C LEU A 206 -6.54 22.29 -8.96
N GLU A 207 -6.32 23.53 -8.51
CA GLU A 207 -5.21 24.39 -8.97
C GLU A 207 -3.81 23.83 -8.67
N LEU A 208 -3.69 22.83 -7.79
CA LEU A 208 -2.40 22.20 -7.46
C LEU A 208 -2.04 21.03 -8.39
N LEU A 209 -2.93 20.67 -9.31
CA LEU A 209 -2.81 19.53 -10.21
C LEU A 209 -2.50 19.98 -11.63
N SER A 210 -1.45 19.42 -12.21
CA SER A 210 -1.15 19.49 -13.63
C SER A 210 -2.01 18.45 -14.36
N VAL A 211 -3.18 18.85 -14.85
CA VAL A 211 -4.00 18.00 -15.72
C VAL A 211 -3.45 17.99 -17.15
N LYS A 212 -3.86 17.03 -17.98
CA LYS A 212 -3.35 16.84 -19.37
C LYS A 212 -3.22 18.14 -20.20
N TYR A 213 -4.07 19.13 -19.96
CA TYR A 213 -4.14 20.38 -20.71
C TYR A 213 -3.88 21.64 -19.87
N ASP A 214 -3.47 21.50 -18.60
CA ASP A 214 -3.24 22.63 -17.69
C ASP A 214 -2.06 22.37 -16.76
N ARG A 215 -1.33 23.42 -16.37
CA ARG A 215 -0.16 23.30 -15.49
C ARG A 215 -0.55 23.60 -14.05
N ALA A 216 0.06 22.88 -13.11
CA ALA A 216 -0.09 23.20 -11.69
C ALA A 216 0.36 24.64 -11.38
N ARG A 217 -0.41 25.32 -10.54
CA ARG A 217 -0.17 26.71 -10.13
C ARG A 217 1.11 26.90 -9.33
N ILE A 218 1.51 25.90 -8.54
CA ILE A 218 2.63 26.00 -7.58
C ILE A 218 3.73 25.02 -7.95
N SER A 219 4.95 25.52 -8.14
CA SER A 219 6.16 24.70 -8.35
C SER A 219 6.73 24.15 -7.04
N PHE A 220 7.64 23.18 -7.12
CA PHE A 220 8.36 22.65 -5.95
C PHE A 220 9.00 23.74 -5.08
N LEU A 221 9.76 24.64 -5.69
CA LEU A 221 10.40 25.74 -4.96
C LEU A 221 9.35 26.69 -4.36
N GLY A 222 8.17 26.79 -4.97
CA GLY A 222 7.02 27.48 -4.37
C GLY A 222 6.59 26.81 -3.07
N TYR A 223 6.45 25.48 -3.05
CA TYR A 223 6.17 24.74 -1.82
C TYR A 223 7.28 24.88 -0.78
N LEU A 224 8.56 24.80 -1.15
CA LEU A 224 9.64 24.97 -0.18
C LEU A 224 9.66 26.38 0.44
N ARG A 225 9.27 27.40 -0.32
CA ARG A 225 9.18 28.80 0.13
C ARG A 225 7.85 29.15 0.81
N GLY A 226 6.95 28.18 0.99
CA GLY A 226 5.67 28.42 1.66
C GLY A 226 4.66 29.26 0.87
N LYS A 227 4.72 29.22 -0.47
CA LYS A 227 3.73 29.88 -1.35
C LYS A 227 2.38 29.15 -1.41
N ASP A 228 2.25 28.06 -0.67
CA ASP A 228 1.05 27.26 -0.57
C ASP A 228 0.06 27.80 0.47
N ARG A 229 -1.15 27.24 0.44
CA ARG A 229 -2.23 27.49 1.40
C ARG A 229 -2.67 26.17 2.03
N PRO A 230 -3.47 26.16 3.10
CA PRO A 230 -4.11 24.95 3.59
C PRO A 230 -4.85 24.19 2.49
N TRP A 231 -5.10 22.89 2.72
CA TRP A 231 -5.99 22.11 1.86
C TRP A 231 -7.34 22.80 1.68
N ALA A 232 -8.04 22.50 0.58
CA ALA A 232 -9.32 23.12 0.28
C ALA A 232 -10.35 22.86 1.40
N SER A 233 -11.18 23.85 1.68
CA SER A 233 -12.43 23.65 2.39
C SER A 233 -13.44 22.91 1.50
N PRO A 234 -14.49 22.29 2.09
CA PRO A 234 -15.53 21.61 1.32
C PRO A 234 -16.26 22.50 0.29
N GLN A 235 -16.21 23.83 0.44
CA GLN A 235 -16.88 24.80 -0.43
C GLN A 235 -16.01 25.25 -1.62
N GLU A 236 -14.71 25.02 -1.59
CA GLU A 236 -13.80 25.36 -2.69
C GLU A 236 -13.76 24.28 -3.76
N GLU A 237 -13.32 24.61 -4.97
CA GLU A 237 -13.08 23.59 -6.00
C GLU A 237 -11.94 22.64 -5.59
N HIS A 238 -12.27 21.37 -5.37
CA HIS A 238 -11.33 20.37 -4.92
C HIS A 238 -11.73 18.97 -5.38
N ILE A 239 -10.82 18.03 -5.14
CA ILE A 239 -11.11 16.60 -5.19
C ILE A 239 -10.91 15.98 -3.82
N VAL A 240 -11.74 14.99 -3.49
CA VAL A 240 -11.60 14.24 -2.25
C VAL A 240 -10.63 13.09 -2.47
N LEU A 241 -9.47 13.12 -1.82
CA LEU A 241 -8.50 12.05 -1.82
C LEU A 241 -8.60 11.25 -0.53
N ARG A 242 -9.18 10.05 -0.61
CA ARG A 242 -9.24 9.09 0.50
C ARG A 242 -8.27 7.95 0.22
N PHE A 243 -7.36 7.68 1.15
CA PHE A 243 -6.31 6.69 0.98
C PHE A 243 -5.87 6.08 2.31
N TRP A 244 -5.25 4.91 2.24
CA TRP A 244 -4.68 4.21 3.38
C TRP A 244 -3.34 4.86 3.78
N ASP A 245 -3.24 5.37 5.01
CA ASP A 245 -2.08 6.11 5.49
C ASP A 245 -1.22 5.20 6.40
N PRO A 246 0.00 4.81 5.95
CA PRO A 246 0.90 3.99 6.75
C PRO A 246 1.24 4.58 8.12
N GLU A 247 1.30 5.91 8.29
CA GLU A 247 1.58 6.52 9.60
C GLU A 247 0.40 6.30 10.56
N LYS A 248 -0.83 6.46 10.07
CA LYS A 248 -2.02 6.15 10.87
C LYS A 248 -2.10 4.66 11.22
N MET A 249 -1.76 3.78 10.28
CA MET A 249 -1.65 2.33 10.53
C MET A 249 -0.59 2.04 11.61
N PHE A 250 0.58 2.65 11.49
CA PHE A 250 1.68 2.51 12.45
C PHE A 250 1.23 2.93 13.86
N HIS A 251 0.63 4.11 13.99
CA HIS A 251 0.10 4.61 15.26
C HIS A 251 -0.99 3.71 15.83
N TRP A 252 -1.91 3.23 14.98
CA TRP A 252 -3.00 2.35 15.41
C TRP A 252 -2.48 1.05 16.02
N VAL A 253 -1.44 0.43 15.45
CA VAL A 253 -0.81 -0.78 16.02
C VAL A 253 -0.29 -0.54 17.45
N GLY A 254 0.22 0.66 17.71
CA GLY A 254 0.63 1.09 19.06
C GLY A 254 1.99 0.53 19.48
N GLY A 255 2.07 -0.69 19.97
CA GLY A 255 3.34 -1.31 20.38
C GLY A 255 4.21 -1.73 19.20
N ALA A 256 5.33 -2.41 19.47
CA ALA A 256 6.15 -3.04 18.43
C ALA A 256 5.38 -4.14 17.67
N TYR A 257 4.43 -4.77 18.36
CA TYR A 257 3.67 -5.92 17.87
C TYR A 257 2.20 -5.82 18.30
N ARG A 258 1.29 -6.19 17.41
CA ARG A 258 -0.11 -6.48 17.71
C ARG A 258 -0.52 -7.75 16.98
N GLU A 259 -1.28 -8.59 17.67
CA GLU A 259 -1.86 -9.81 17.10
C GLU A 259 -3.38 -9.69 16.99
N TRP A 260 -3.94 -10.30 15.96
CA TRP A 260 -5.37 -10.42 15.75
C TRP A 260 -5.69 -11.85 15.30
N ASP A 261 -6.35 -12.61 16.16
CA ASP A 261 -6.85 -13.93 15.79
C ASP A 261 -8.11 -13.80 14.92
N VAL A 262 -7.99 -14.20 13.66
CA VAL A 262 -9.10 -14.16 12.70
C VAL A 262 -9.49 -15.56 12.22
N ARG A 263 -8.99 -16.63 12.86
CA ARG A 263 -9.26 -18.02 12.46
C ARG A 263 -10.75 -18.38 12.48
N GLY A 264 -11.50 -17.76 13.39
CA GLY A 264 -12.96 -17.91 13.50
C GLY A 264 -13.75 -16.99 12.57
N HIS A 265 -13.10 -16.05 11.87
CA HIS A 265 -13.79 -15.17 10.91
C HIS A 265 -14.08 -15.95 9.63
N ALA A 266 -15.36 -15.96 9.23
CA ALA A 266 -15.78 -16.68 8.03
C ALA A 266 -15.03 -16.15 6.80
N SER A 267 -14.29 -17.04 6.13
CA SER A 267 -13.65 -16.72 4.86
C SER A 267 -14.72 -16.29 3.85
N PRO A 268 -14.56 -15.16 3.15
CA PRO A 268 -15.51 -14.76 2.13
C PRO A 268 -15.64 -15.83 1.05
N THR A 269 -16.88 -16.26 0.78
CA THR A 269 -17.20 -17.19 -0.32
C THR A 269 -17.17 -16.50 -1.69
N LYS A 270 -17.17 -15.17 -1.70
CA LYS A 270 -17.09 -14.37 -2.93
C LYS A 270 -15.79 -14.66 -3.70
N PRO A 271 -15.82 -14.64 -5.04
CA PRO A 271 -14.61 -14.71 -5.86
C PRO A 271 -13.58 -13.63 -5.47
N LEU A 272 -12.30 -13.89 -5.74
CA LEU A 272 -11.24 -12.90 -5.53
C LEU A 272 -11.42 -11.67 -6.44
N LEU A 273 -11.89 -11.91 -7.66
CA LEU A 273 -12.13 -10.89 -8.67
C LEU A 273 -13.60 -10.43 -8.63
N PRO A 274 -13.86 -9.12 -8.74
CA PRO A 274 -15.21 -8.60 -8.81
C PRO A 274 -15.91 -8.88 -10.16
N TRP A 275 -15.15 -9.29 -11.19
CA TRP A 275 -15.63 -9.56 -12.55
C TRP A 275 -14.84 -10.72 -13.19
N SER A 276 -15.15 -11.05 -14.45
CA SER A 276 -14.44 -12.12 -15.17
C SER A 276 -12.94 -11.84 -15.27
N ARG A 277 -12.14 -12.90 -15.35
CA ARG A 277 -10.68 -12.79 -15.45
C ARG A 277 -10.25 -11.91 -16.63
N GLU A 278 -10.91 -12.07 -17.78
CA GLU A 278 -10.64 -11.28 -18.99
C GLU A 278 -10.88 -9.78 -18.77
N VAL A 279 -12.01 -9.39 -18.16
CA VAL A 279 -12.29 -7.97 -17.85
C VAL A 279 -11.25 -7.41 -16.89
N PHE A 280 -10.80 -8.21 -15.92
CA PHE A 280 -9.74 -7.80 -15.01
C PHE A 280 -8.42 -7.59 -15.72
N GLU A 281 -7.98 -8.54 -16.54
CA GLU A 281 -6.72 -8.45 -17.28
C GLU A 281 -6.74 -7.26 -18.26
N ASN A 282 -7.86 -7.01 -18.95
CA ASN A 282 -8.04 -5.81 -19.79
C ASN A 282 -7.94 -4.51 -18.98
N THR A 283 -8.50 -4.49 -17.77
CA THR A 283 -8.41 -3.32 -16.87
C THR A 283 -6.96 -3.10 -16.41
N VAL A 284 -6.25 -4.17 -16.05
CA VAL A 284 -4.84 -4.11 -15.68
C VAL A 284 -4.00 -3.59 -16.85
N GLN A 285 -4.23 -4.11 -18.07
CA GLN A 285 -3.53 -3.69 -19.27
C GLN A 285 -3.77 -2.20 -19.56
N TYR A 286 -5.01 -1.73 -19.47
CA TYR A 286 -5.33 -0.31 -19.61
C TYR A 286 -4.54 0.56 -18.61
N HIS A 287 -4.53 0.17 -17.33
CA HIS A 287 -3.80 0.91 -16.31
C HIS A 287 -2.29 0.81 -16.47
N PHE A 288 -1.78 -0.30 -17.01
CA PHE A 288 -0.39 -0.46 -17.38
C PHE A 288 -0.04 0.52 -18.49
N ASP A 289 -0.73 0.51 -19.62
CA ASP A 289 -0.43 1.36 -20.78
C ASP A 289 -0.55 2.86 -20.45
N ASN A 290 -1.45 3.21 -19.53
CA ASN A 290 -1.68 4.59 -19.10
C ASN A 290 -0.88 4.99 -17.83
N ARG A 291 0.04 4.15 -17.32
CA ARG A 291 0.68 4.32 -16.00
C ARG A 291 1.61 5.52 -15.82
N ARG A 292 1.71 6.43 -16.78
CA ARG A 292 2.49 7.67 -16.68
C ARG A 292 1.74 8.87 -17.26
N ARG A 293 0.49 8.66 -17.68
CA ARG A 293 -0.33 9.68 -18.32
C ARG A 293 -0.92 10.59 -17.25
N LEU A 294 -0.84 11.90 -17.47
CA LEU A 294 -1.59 12.87 -16.67
C LEU A 294 -3.09 12.69 -16.89
N LEU A 295 -3.85 12.85 -15.82
CA LEU A 295 -5.31 12.77 -15.87
C LEU A 295 -5.88 14.02 -16.56
N THR A 296 -6.98 13.88 -17.28
CA THR A 296 -7.78 15.01 -17.73
C THR A 296 -8.51 15.66 -16.54
N LYS A 297 -8.97 16.91 -16.68
CA LYS A 297 -9.77 17.57 -15.63
C LYS A 297 -11.01 16.75 -15.25
N GLU A 298 -11.67 16.18 -16.25
CA GLU A 298 -12.80 15.27 -16.07
C GLU A 298 -12.39 13.99 -15.33
N GLU A 299 -11.24 13.39 -15.63
CA GLU A 299 -10.72 12.21 -14.89
C GLU A 299 -10.40 12.52 -13.43
N VAL A 300 -9.89 13.72 -13.16
CA VAL A 300 -9.57 14.18 -11.81
C VAL A 300 -10.84 14.40 -10.98
N GLN A 301 -11.84 15.08 -11.54
CA GLN A 301 -13.10 15.42 -10.89
C GLN A 301 -14.05 14.22 -10.81
N ASN A 302 -14.03 13.34 -11.79
CA ASN A 302 -14.93 12.19 -11.85
C ASN A 302 -14.36 11.01 -11.05
N THR A 303 -14.81 10.88 -9.80
CA THR A 303 -14.49 9.73 -8.93
C THR A 303 -15.13 8.42 -9.37
N SER A 304 -16.03 8.44 -10.37
CA SER A 304 -16.64 7.24 -10.97
C SER A 304 -15.72 6.52 -11.96
N SER A 305 -14.41 6.83 -12.00
CA SER A 305 -13.43 5.91 -12.60
C SER A 305 -13.34 4.54 -11.89
N LYS A 306 -14.18 4.31 -10.85
CA LYS A 306 -14.50 2.97 -10.32
C LYS A 306 -15.34 2.13 -11.28
N THR A 307 -16.06 2.76 -12.21
CA THR A 307 -16.75 2.10 -13.31
C THR A 307 -15.85 2.14 -14.54
N CYS A 308 -15.51 0.93 -14.99
CA CYS A 308 -14.79 0.58 -16.20
C CYS A 308 -14.94 1.64 -17.31
N ARG A 309 -13.96 2.54 -17.48
CA ARG A 309 -13.90 3.42 -18.65
C ARG A 309 -13.53 2.53 -19.85
N ASN A 310 -14.56 2.07 -20.58
CA ASN A 310 -14.51 1.38 -21.87
C ASN A 310 -14.05 -0.10 -21.92
N PHE A 311 -14.64 -0.98 -21.10
CA PHE A 311 -14.78 -2.40 -21.47
C PHE A 311 -16.21 -2.86 -21.12
N GLN A 312 -16.99 -3.23 -22.13
CA GLN A 312 -18.42 -2.90 -22.30
C GLN A 312 -19.46 -3.50 -21.34
N LYS A 313 -19.13 -4.19 -20.25
CA LYS A 313 -20.13 -4.60 -19.25
C LYS A 313 -19.52 -4.68 -17.86
N CYS A 314 -19.82 -3.71 -17.01
CA CYS A 314 -19.65 -3.79 -15.57
C CYS A 314 -21.01 -3.45 -14.93
N PRO A 315 -21.57 -4.30 -14.05
CA PRO A 315 -22.93 -4.16 -13.48
C PRO A 315 -23.09 -2.97 -12.53
#